data_AF-A0A7Y5BLB9-F1
#
_entry.id   AF-A0A7Y5BLB9-F1
#
_cell.length_a   1.000
_cell.length_b   1.000
_cell.length_c   1.000
_cell.angle_alpha   90.00
_cell.angle_beta   90.00
_cell.angle_gamma   90.00
#
_symmetry.space_group_name_H-M   'P 1'
#
loop_
_entity.id
_entity.type
_entity.pdbx_description
1 polymer ?
#
loop_
_entity_poly.entity_id
_entity_poly.type
_entity_poly.pdbx_seq_one_letter_code
_entity_poly.pdbx_strand_id
1 'polypeptide(L)'
;MFQEEPTTIKEKIFKTIGGLFLFILVAMLAITFLPGDAEKTLFQALSGEGSLNVGKIGGESIPFDYFQAARRECYFRYKEYLPSMANDSSTLDSCAYQSIRSIKVAGMIADRVGYSVSVNGIKEELSKQARDIHKQSNTSAG
;
A
#
# COMPACT_ATOMS: atom_id res chain seq x y z
N MET A 1 1.79 22.14 -48.16
CA MET A 1 0.44 22.01 -48.74
C MET A 1 0.20 20.53 -48.93
N PHE A 2 -0.34 19.85 -47.91
CA PHE A 2 -0.70 18.44 -48.05
C PHE A 2 -1.93 18.39 -48.95
N GLN A 3 -1.77 17.86 -50.16
CA GLN A 3 -2.89 17.63 -51.04
C GLN A 3 -3.82 16.64 -50.34
N GLU A 4 -5.00 17.12 -49.93
CA GLU A 4 -6.07 16.27 -49.46
C GLU A 4 -6.66 15.56 -50.68
N GLU A 5 -6.15 14.36 -50.98
CA GLU A 5 -6.89 13.42 -51.81
C GLU A 5 -8.24 13.14 -51.15
N PRO A 6 -9.33 12.98 -51.92
CA PRO A 6 -10.65 12.75 -51.37
C PRO A 6 -10.68 11.36 -50.70
N THR A 7 -10.36 11.32 -49.41
CA THR A 7 -10.37 10.09 -48.63
C THR A 7 -11.78 9.52 -48.64
N THR A 8 -11.91 8.34 -49.24
CA THR A 8 -13.18 7.62 -49.31
C THR A 8 -13.63 7.32 -47.88
N ILE A 9 -14.94 7.46 -47.58
CA ILE A 9 -15.53 7.29 -46.23
C ILE A 9 -15.04 5.99 -45.55
N LYS A 10 -14.80 4.94 -46.34
CA LYS A 10 -14.26 3.65 -45.89
C LYS A 10 -12.85 3.75 -45.29
N GLU A 11 -11.95 4.54 -45.88
CA GLU A 11 -10.59 4.76 -45.35
C GLU A 11 -10.61 5.58 -44.07
N LYS A 12 -11.50 6.57 -43.97
CA LYS A 12 -11.65 7.38 -42.75
C LYS A 12 -12.10 6.52 -41.58
N ILE A 13 -13.05 5.60 -41.82
CA ILE A 13 -13.52 4.64 -40.82
C ILE A 13 -12.39 3.67 -40.43
N PHE A 14 -11.69 3.09 -41.39
CA PHE A 14 -10.58 2.16 -41.12
C PHE A 14 -9.45 2.82 -40.32
N LYS A 15 -9.09 4.07 -40.66
CA LYS A 15 -8.05 4.82 -39.97
C LYS A 15 -8.48 5.23 -38.55
N THR A 16 -9.77 5.52 -38.36
CA THR A 16 -10.34 5.83 -37.04
C THR A 16 -10.41 4.58 -36.15
N ILE A 17 -10.87 3.45 -36.68
CA ILE A 17 -10.92 2.18 -35.95
C ILE A 17 -9.50 1.68 -35.63
N GLY A 18 -8.58 1.77 -36.58
CA GLY A 18 -7.18 1.42 -36.37
C GLY A 18 -6.52 2.31 -35.31
N GLY A 19 -6.77 3.61 -35.34
CA GLY A 19 -6.28 4.54 -34.31
C GLY A 19 -6.87 4.26 -32.93
N LEU A 20 -8.16 3.94 -32.85
CA LEU A 20 -8.84 3.61 -31.60
C LEU A 20 -8.34 2.28 -31.02
N PHE A 21 -8.08 1.29 -31.87
CA PHE A 21 -7.48 0.01 -31.47
C PHE A 21 -6.06 0.20 -30.92
N LEU A 22 -5.24 1.03 -31.60
CA LEU A 22 -3.87 1.33 -31.19
C LEU A 22 -3.87 2.11 -29.86
N PHE A 23 -4.81 3.04 -29.68
CA PHE A 23 -4.99 3.76 -28.42
C PHE A 23 -5.34 2.84 -27.25
N ILE A 24 -6.25 1.87 -27.45
CA ILE A 24 -6.60 0.88 -26.42
C ILE A 24 -5.39 0.02 -26.05
N LEU A 25 -4.61 -0.43 -27.02
CA LEU A 25 -3.39 -1.21 -26.75
C LEU A 25 -2.37 -0.41 -25.93
N VAL A 26 -2.13 0.86 -26.29
CA VAL A 26 -1.22 1.74 -25.54
C VAL A 26 -1.74 2.02 -24.13
N ALA A 27 -3.05 2.21 -23.96
CA ALA A 27 -3.66 2.42 -22.65
C ALA A 27 -3.52 1.18 -21.75
N MET A 28 -3.77 -0.03 -22.29
CA MET A 28 -3.55 -1.29 -21.56
C MET A 28 -2.09 -1.49 -21.17
N LEU A 29 -1.16 -1.15 -22.07
CA LEU A 29 0.27 -1.23 -21.78
C LEU A 29 0.67 -0.27 -20.65
N ALA A 30 0.16 0.96 -20.69
CA ALA A 30 0.38 1.95 -19.64
C ALA A 30 -0.15 1.48 -18.28
N ILE A 31 -1.32 0.84 -18.25
CA ILE A 31 -1.90 0.25 -17.03
C ILE A 31 -1.02 -0.91 -16.52
N THR A 32 -0.53 -1.78 -17.40
CA THR A 32 0.26 -2.96 -17.00
C THR A 32 1.64 -2.58 -16.44
N PHE A 33 2.20 -1.44 -16.85
CA PHE A 33 3.48 -0.92 -16.34
C PHE A 33 3.35 -0.02 -15.11
N LEU A 34 2.13 0.32 -14.67
CA LEU A 34 1.93 1.01 -13.39
C LEU A 34 2.27 0.02 -12.25
N PRO A 35 3.20 0.37 -11.33
CA PRO A 35 3.51 -0.48 -10.19
C PRO A 35 2.23 -0.70 -9.39
N GLY A 36 2.00 -1.92 -8.88
CA GLY A 36 0.74 -2.31 -8.22
C GLY A 36 0.29 -1.45 -7.00
N ASP A 37 1.10 -0.49 -6.56
CA ASP A 37 0.71 0.57 -5.61
C ASP A 37 -0.14 1.67 -6.27
N ALA A 38 0.12 2.01 -7.53
CA ALA A 38 -0.59 3.06 -8.25
C ALA A 38 -2.01 2.63 -8.66
N GLU A 39 -2.23 1.34 -8.97
CA GLU A 39 -3.58 0.82 -9.24
C GLU A 39 -4.49 0.99 -8.03
N LYS A 40 -3.99 0.64 -6.83
CA LYS A 40 -4.75 0.82 -5.59
C LYS A 40 -5.02 2.29 -5.32
N THR A 41 -4.02 3.15 -5.49
CA THR A 41 -4.14 4.59 -5.27
C THR A 41 -5.13 5.24 -6.26
N LEU A 42 -5.17 4.78 -7.52
CA LEU A 42 -6.05 5.33 -8.56
C LEU A 42 -7.49 4.82 -8.41
N PHE A 43 -7.69 3.54 -8.08
CA PHE A 43 -9.02 3.01 -7.74
C PHE A 43 -9.59 3.66 -6.47
N GLN A 44 -8.76 3.92 -5.47
CA GLN A 44 -9.15 4.55 -4.22
C GLN A 44 -9.40 6.06 -4.37
N ALA A 45 -8.73 6.72 -5.32
CA ALA A 45 -9.02 8.09 -5.74
C ALA A 45 -10.32 8.20 -6.56
N LEU A 46 -10.67 7.17 -7.35
CA LEU A 46 -11.90 7.14 -8.15
C LEU A 46 -13.13 6.70 -7.36
N SER A 47 -12.99 5.80 -6.37
CA SER A 47 -14.12 5.28 -5.59
C SER A 47 -14.66 6.24 -4.54
N GLY A 48 -13.97 7.37 -4.30
CA GLY A 48 -14.39 8.36 -3.30
C GLY A 48 -14.26 7.88 -1.85
N GLU A 49 -13.66 6.71 -1.60
CA GLU A 49 -13.38 6.17 -0.25
C GLU A 49 -12.18 6.84 0.44
N GLY A 50 -11.72 7.98 -0.07
CA GLY A 50 -10.70 8.81 0.56
C GLY A 50 -11.20 9.32 1.91
N SER A 51 -10.74 8.68 2.99
CA SER A 51 -10.99 9.00 4.41
C SER A 51 -12.16 8.30 5.11
N LEU A 52 -12.48 7.06 4.75
CA LEU A 52 -13.15 6.19 5.71
C LEU A 52 -12.26 6.07 6.98
N ASN A 53 -12.73 6.66 8.08
CA ASN A 53 -12.09 6.55 9.38
C ASN A 53 -12.77 5.40 10.13
N VAL A 54 -11.99 4.46 10.61
CA VAL A 54 -12.49 3.25 11.29
C VAL A 54 -12.78 3.50 12.76
N GLY A 55 -12.25 4.60 13.30
CA GLY A 55 -12.48 5.00 14.68
C GLY A 55 -11.55 6.12 15.12
N LYS A 56 -11.55 6.40 16.43
CA LYS A 56 -10.66 7.36 17.07
C LYS A 56 -10.03 6.77 18.34
N ILE A 57 -8.76 7.09 18.59
CA ILE A 57 -8.03 6.74 19.83
C ILE A 57 -7.41 8.02 20.36
N GLY A 58 -7.74 8.42 21.60
CA GLY A 58 -7.13 9.61 22.23
C GLY A 58 -7.42 10.94 21.53
N GLY A 59 -8.43 11.01 20.66
CA GLY A 59 -8.76 12.19 19.85
C GLY A 59 -8.26 12.12 18.41
N GLU A 60 -7.32 11.23 18.09
CA GLU A 60 -6.82 11.02 16.74
C GLU A 60 -7.66 10.00 15.98
N SER A 61 -8.00 10.30 14.72
CA SER A 61 -8.69 9.36 13.84
C SER A 61 -7.74 8.32 13.26
N ILE A 62 -8.23 7.10 13.15
CA ILE A 62 -7.52 5.99 12.50
C ILE A 62 -8.01 5.90 11.05
N PRO A 63 -7.14 6.17 10.05
CA PRO A 63 -7.48 5.96 8.66
C PRO A 63 -7.70 4.47 8.38
N PHE A 64 -8.67 4.15 7.51
CA PHE A 64 -8.94 2.77 7.11
C PHE A 64 -7.72 2.06 6.52
N ASP A 65 -6.89 2.76 5.75
CA ASP A 65 -5.66 2.19 5.19
C ASP A 65 -4.70 1.70 6.28
N TYR A 66 -4.59 2.48 7.36
CA TYR A 66 -3.73 2.12 8.49
C TYR A 66 -4.27 0.88 9.23
N PHE A 67 -5.58 0.78 9.37
CA PHE A 67 -6.24 -0.39 9.92
C PHE A 67 -6.06 -1.63 9.04
N GLN A 68 -6.21 -1.49 7.72
CA GLN A 68 -6.02 -2.59 6.79
C GLN A 68 -4.56 -3.05 6.72
N ALA A 69 -3.60 -2.14 6.86
CA ALA A 69 -2.19 -2.49 6.98
C ALA A 69 -1.93 -3.34 8.24
N ALA A 70 -2.43 -2.89 9.41
CA ALA A 70 -2.31 -3.64 10.65
C ALA A 70 -3.02 -5.01 10.58
N ARG A 71 -4.19 -5.08 9.94
CA ARG A 71 -4.93 -6.32 9.72
C ARG A 71 -4.15 -7.30 8.86
N ARG A 72 -3.48 -6.82 7.81
CA ARG A 72 -2.61 -7.65 6.96
C ARG A 72 -1.39 -8.17 7.72
N GLU A 73 -0.78 -7.37 8.59
CA GLU A 73 0.31 -7.81 9.45
C GLU A 73 -0.16 -8.93 10.40
N CYS A 74 -1.30 -8.75 11.06
CA CYS A 74 -1.92 -9.78 11.91
C CYS A 74 -2.21 -11.07 11.14
N TYR A 75 -2.68 -10.97 9.89
CA TYR A 75 -2.90 -12.13 9.04
C TYR A 75 -1.61 -12.93 8.82
N PHE A 76 -0.51 -12.27 8.44
CA PHE A 76 0.76 -12.97 8.22
C PHE A 76 1.31 -13.59 9.51
N ARG A 77 1.19 -12.87 10.63
CA ARG A 77 1.59 -13.38 11.93
C ARG A 77 0.81 -14.63 12.33
N TYR A 78 -0.51 -14.62 12.22
CA TYR A 78 -1.32 -15.80 12.52
C TYR A 78 -1.13 -16.91 11.50
N LYS A 79 -0.91 -16.61 10.23
CA LYS A 79 -0.64 -17.63 9.21
C LYS A 79 0.59 -18.47 9.54
N GLU A 80 1.61 -17.85 10.15
CA GLU A 80 2.84 -18.53 10.55
C GLU A 80 2.68 -19.38 11.81
N TYR A 81 1.97 -18.87 12.83
CA TYR A 81 1.92 -19.52 14.15
C TYR A 81 0.59 -20.21 14.49
N LEU A 82 -0.55 -19.71 14.01
CA LEU A 82 -1.91 -20.24 14.28
C LEU A 82 -2.85 -20.04 13.06
N PRO A 83 -2.79 -20.93 12.05
CA PRO A 83 -3.51 -20.77 10.79
C PRO A 83 -5.04 -20.70 10.94
N SER A 84 -5.60 -21.30 12.01
CA SER A 84 -7.02 -21.23 12.33
C SER A 84 -7.49 -19.81 12.64
N MET A 85 -6.63 -18.98 13.24
CA MET A 85 -6.92 -17.58 13.56
C MET A 85 -6.74 -16.64 12.36
N ALA A 86 -5.93 -17.04 11.38
CA ALA A 86 -5.69 -16.24 10.17
C ALA A 86 -6.92 -16.15 9.25
N ASN A 87 -7.87 -17.07 9.38
CA ASN A 87 -9.09 -17.09 8.57
C ASN A 87 -10.29 -16.45 9.28
N ASP A 88 -10.18 -16.14 10.57
CA ASP A 88 -11.25 -15.48 11.31
C ASP A 88 -11.14 -13.96 11.24
N SER A 89 -12.12 -13.33 10.60
CA SER A 89 -12.17 -11.87 10.43
C SER A 89 -12.22 -11.11 11.77
N SER A 90 -12.96 -11.61 12.75
CA SER A 90 -13.11 -10.96 14.06
C SER A 90 -11.79 -10.93 14.84
N THR A 91 -11.04 -12.04 14.81
CA THR A 91 -9.71 -12.13 15.40
C THR A 91 -8.73 -11.18 14.73
N LEU A 92 -8.75 -11.09 13.39
CA LEU A 92 -7.88 -10.17 12.65
C LEU A 92 -8.19 -8.70 12.96
N ASP A 93 -9.46 -8.33 13.01
CA ASP A 93 -9.89 -6.96 13.31
C ASP A 93 -9.54 -6.58 14.76
N SER A 94 -9.71 -7.52 15.70
CA SER A 94 -9.32 -7.34 17.11
C SER A 94 -7.80 -7.17 17.27
N CYS A 95 -7.02 -7.98 16.57
CA CYS A 95 -5.56 -7.87 16.55
C CYS A 95 -5.10 -6.53 15.96
N ALA A 96 -5.69 -6.12 14.83
CA ALA A 96 -5.38 -4.84 14.18
C ALA A 96 -5.66 -3.66 15.13
N TYR A 97 -6.83 -3.67 15.77
CA TYR A 97 -7.20 -2.64 16.75
C TYR A 97 -6.24 -2.60 17.94
N GLN A 98 -5.89 -3.75 18.52
CA GLN A 98 -4.95 -3.82 19.64
C GLN A 98 -3.56 -3.31 19.26
N SER A 99 -3.07 -3.66 18.06
CA SER A 99 -1.78 -3.20 17.55
C SER A 99 -1.75 -1.68 17.39
N ILE A 100 -2.79 -1.11 16.78
CA ILE A 100 -2.87 0.35 16.60
C ILE A 100 -3.00 1.06 17.95
N ARG A 101 -3.82 0.52 18.85
CA ARG A 101 -3.99 1.06 20.20
C ARG A 101 -2.68 1.07 20.98
N SER A 102 -1.90 -0.01 20.94
CA SER A 102 -0.64 -0.07 21.69
C SER A 102 0.36 0.98 21.22
N ILE A 103 0.50 1.15 19.90
CA ILE A 103 1.39 2.15 19.30
C ILE A 103 0.94 3.57 19.67
N LYS A 104 -0.35 3.88 19.51
CA LYS A 104 -0.89 5.22 19.80
C LYS A 104 -0.80 5.56 21.29
N VAL A 105 -1.12 4.61 22.17
CA VAL A 105 -0.99 4.79 23.62
C VAL A 105 0.47 4.96 24.03
N ALA A 106 1.39 4.16 23.47
CA ALA A 106 2.81 4.31 23.73
C ALA A 106 3.34 5.69 23.29
N GLY A 107 2.93 6.18 22.11
CA GLY A 107 3.24 7.52 21.64
C GLY A 107 2.73 8.62 22.59
N MET A 108 1.45 8.55 22.98
CA MET A 108 0.88 9.50 23.95
C MET A 108 1.62 9.50 25.31
N ILE A 109 2.11 8.35 25.75
CA ILE A 109 2.91 8.26 26.99
C ILE A 109 4.30 8.86 26.74
N ALA A 110 4.97 8.50 25.65
CA ALA A 110 6.29 9.01 25.30
C ALA A 110 6.31 10.55 25.23
N ASP A 111 5.32 11.15 24.57
CA ASP A 111 5.18 12.60 24.47
C ASP A 111 5.01 13.26 25.84
N ARG A 112 4.22 12.65 26.74
CA ARG A 112 4.02 13.16 28.11
C ARG A 112 5.27 13.04 28.98
N VAL A 113 6.08 12.01 28.77
CA VAL A 113 7.32 11.79 29.53
C VAL A 113 8.50 12.56 28.90
N GLY A 114 8.28 13.21 27.75
CA GLY A 114 9.30 13.98 27.03
C GLY A 114 10.27 13.13 26.22
N TYR A 115 9.92 11.88 25.94
CA TYR A 115 10.67 11.04 25.02
C TYR A 115 10.41 11.48 23.58
N SER A 116 11.48 11.79 22.85
CA SER A 116 11.42 12.05 21.42
C SER A 116 12.42 11.16 20.69
N VAL A 117 12.03 10.71 19.49
CA VAL A 117 12.89 9.89 18.64
C VAL A 117 13.44 10.80 17.54
N SER A 118 14.77 10.90 17.45
CA SER A 118 15.41 11.65 16.37
C SER A 118 15.54 10.81 15.10
N VAL A 119 15.45 11.46 13.94
CA VAL A 119 15.64 10.78 12.64
C VAL A 119 17.01 10.10 12.55
N ASN A 120 18.05 10.71 13.15
CA ASN A 120 19.39 10.13 13.20
C ASN A 120 19.42 8.85 14.05
N GLY A 121 18.73 8.85 15.21
CA GLY A 121 18.63 7.66 16.06
C GLY A 121 17.93 6.49 15.35
N ILE A 122 16.88 6.78 14.57
CA ILE A 122 16.20 5.75 13.75
C ILE A 122 17.16 5.18 12.71
N LYS A 123 17.91 6.02 12.00
CA LYS A 123 18.88 5.57 10.99
C LYS A 123 19.99 4.71 11.60
N GLU A 124 20.48 5.09 12.77
CA GLU A 124 21.52 4.36 13.48
C GLU A 124 21.00 2.98 13.93
N GLU A 125 19.82 2.93 14.53
CA GLU A 125 19.20 1.66 14.95
C GLU A 125 18.90 0.75 13.76
N LEU A 126 18.39 1.31 12.65
CA LEU A 126 18.13 0.56 11.42
C LEU A 126 19.44 0.03 10.81
N SER A 127 20.50 0.85 10.80
CA SER A 127 21.82 0.42 10.32
C SER A 127 22.39 -0.70 11.19
N LYS A 128 22.21 -0.62 12.50
CA LYS A 128 22.63 -1.65 13.45
C LYS A 128 21.89 -2.97 13.21
N GLN A 129 20.57 -2.92 13.11
CA GLN A 129 19.76 -4.11 12.81
C GLN A 129 20.13 -4.74 11.46
N ALA A 130 20.36 -3.93 10.42
CA ALA A 130 20.79 -4.44 9.12
C ALA A 130 22.15 -5.17 9.20
N ARG A 131 23.10 -4.63 9.98
CA ARG A 131 24.39 -5.29 10.22
C ARG A 131 24.24 -6.59 10.99
N ASP A 132 23.34 -6.63 11.97
CA ASP A 132 23.13 -7.83 12.79
C ASP A 132 22.49 -8.96 11.97
N ILE A 133 21.50 -8.64 11.12
CA ILE A 133 20.93 -9.60 10.17
C ILE A 133 22.01 -10.13 9.20
N HIS A 134 22.85 -9.25 8.66
CA HIS A 134 23.93 -9.67 7.74
C HIS A 134 24.98 -10.57 8.44
N LYS A 135 25.34 -10.27 9.69
CA LYS A 135 26.25 -11.13 10.47
C LYS A 135 25.66 -12.51 10.75
N GLN A 136 24.37 -12.58 11.10
CA GLN A 136 23.67 -13.84 11.32
C GLN A 136 23.55 -14.66 10.02
N SER A 137 23.26 -14.02 8.89
CA SER A 137 23.21 -14.66 7.56
C SER A 137 24.52 -15.35 7.18
N ASN A 138 25.68 -14.78 7.56
CA ASN A 138 26.98 -15.39 7.29
C ASN A 138 27.34 -16.52 8.27
N THR A 139 26.69 -16.59 9.43
CA THR A 139 26.98 -17.60 10.46
C THR A 139 26.14 -18.86 10.28
N SER A 140 24.97 -18.78 9.62
CA SER A 140 24.10 -19.94 9.32
C SER A 140 24.43 -20.69 8.03
N ALA A 141 25.49 -20.31 7.30
CA ALA A 141 25.92 -20.95 6.04
C ALA A 141 27.16 -21.86 6.20
N GLY A 142 27.37 -22.43 7.39
CA GLY A 142 28.46 -23.36 7.71
C GLY A 142 27.95 -24.72 8.15
#